data_AF-A0A920E1D7-F1
#
_entry.id   AF-A0A920E1D7-F1
#
_cell.length_a   1.000
_cell.length_b   1.000
_cell.length_c   1.000
_cell.angle_alpha   90.00
_cell.angle_beta   90.00
_cell.angle_gamma   90.00
#
_symmetry.space_group_name_H-M   'P 1'
#
loop_
_entity.id
_entity.type
_entity.pdbx_description
1 polymer ?
#
loop_
_entity_poly.entity_id
_entity_poly.type
_entity_poly.pdbx_seq_one_letter_code
_entity_poly.pdbx_strand_id
1 'polypeptide(L)' 'MPYHASVSVAKSGVDGLVKTLGSELAPKVRINAIAPTITNTDLASKILRNEKVIENMIERHPLKKSFRRMK' A
#
# COMPACT_ATOMS: atom_id res chain seq x y z
N MET A 1 -3.33 -5.74 15.96
CA MET A 1 -4.34 -5.00 15.18
C MET A 1 -5.41 -5.98 14.72
N PRO A 2 -6.69 -5.76 15.05
CA PRO A 2 -7.78 -6.58 14.52
C PRO A 2 -7.94 -6.36 13.01
N TYR A 3 -8.57 -7.32 12.32
CA TYR A 3 -8.93 -7.26 10.88
C TYR A 3 -7.81 -7.41 9.83
N HIS A 4 -6.56 -7.72 10.21
CA HIS A 4 -5.50 -8.01 9.23
C HIS A 4 -5.88 -9.13 8.25
N ALA A 5 -6.58 -10.18 8.69
CA ALA A 5 -7.03 -11.25 7.80
C ALA A 5 -7.91 -10.73 6.66
N SER A 6 -8.92 -9.90 6.97
CA SER A 6 -9.82 -9.34 5.95
C SER A 6 -9.10 -8.42 4.97
N VAL A 7 -8.18 -7.59 5.46
CA VAL A 7 -7.39 -6.67 4.63
C VAL A 7 -6.42 -7.46 3.75
N SER A 8 -5.78 -8.51 4.28
CA SER A 8 -4.90 -9.39 3.51
C SER A 8 -5.67 -10.08 2.37
N VAL A 9 -6.84 -10.66 2.65
CA VAL A 9 -7.69 -11.26 1.61
C VAL A 9 -8.03 -10.25 0.53
N ALA A 10 -8.47 -9.04 0.90
CA ALA A 10 -8.83 -8.01 -0.06
C ALA A 10 -7.63 -7.58 -0.95
N LYS A 11 -6.46 -7.34 -0.35
CA LYS A 11 -5.27 -6.91 -1.09
C LYS A 11 -4.69 -8.00 -1.99
N SER A 12 -4.69 -9.26 -1.52
CA SER A 12 -4.32 -10.41 -2.35
C SER A 12 -5.29 -10.63 -3.51
N GLY A 13 -6.60 -10.43 -3.28
CA GLY A 13 -7.60 -10.50 -4.34
C GLY A 13 -7.38 -9.45 -5.45
N VAL A 14 -7.04 -8.21 -5.08
CA VAL A 14 -6.70 -7.17 -6.06
C VAL A 14 -5.47 -7.55 -6.90
N ASP A 15 -4.42 -8.10 -6.28
CA ASP A 15 -3.22 -8.55 -7.01
C ASP A 15 -3.53 -9.69 -8.00
N GLY A 16 -4.33 -10.66 -7.58
CA GLY A 16 -4.80 -11.74 -8.47
C GLY A 16 -5.60 -11.19 -9.66
N LEU A 17 -6.55 -10.29 -9.40
CA LEU A 17 -7.41 -9.68 -10.41
C LEU A 17 -6.61 -8.86 -11.43
N VAL A 18 -5.58 -8.13 -10.99
CA VAL A 18 -4.70 -7.36 -11.89
C VAL A 18 -4.00 -8.27 -12.90
N LYS A 19 -3.52 -9.43 -12.44
CA LYS A 19 -2.84 -10.41 -13.30
C LYS A 19 -3.80 -11.05 -14.30
N THR A 20 -4.98 -11.49 -13.84
CA THR A 20 -5.95 -12.18 -14.72
C THR A 20 -6.56 -11.22 -15.73
N LEU A 21 -7.07 -10.07 -15.30
CA LEU A 21 -7.66 -9.08 -16.22
C LEU A 21 -6.62 -8.48 -17.16
N GLY A 22 -5.38 -8.28 -16.69
CA GLY A 22 -4.28 -7.85 -17.54
C GLY A 22 -4.04 -8.81 -18.69
N SER A 23 -4.15 -10.12 -18.46
CA SER A 23 -4.06 -11.14 -19.51
C SER A 23 -5.27 -11.15 -20.44
N GLU A 24 -6.49 -10.99 -19.90
CA GLU A 24 -7.73 -11.07 -20.67
C GLU A 24 -7.91 -9.89 -21.64
N LEU A 25 -7.48 -8.69 -21.24
CA LEU A 25 -7.70 -7.46 -22.00
C LEU A 25 -6.48 -7.03 -22.84
N ALA A 26 -5.39 -7.79 -22.80
CA ALA A 26 -4.22 -7.55 -23.63
C ALA A 26 -4.50 -7.86 -25.12
N PRO A 27 -3.83 -7.16 -26.06
CA PRO A 27 -2.87 -6.06 -25.87
C PRO A 27 -3.54 -4.68 -25.75
N LYS A 28 -4.86 -4.60 -25.83
CA LYS A 28 -5.58 -3.32 -25.98
C LYS A 28 -5.59 -2.50 -24.69
N VAL A 29 -5.68 -3.16 -23.54
CA VAL A 29 -5.73 -2.49 -22.22
C VAL A 29 -4.64 -3.06 -21.32
N ARG A 30 -3.89 -2.17 -20.66
CA ARG A 30 -2.87 -2.55 -19.67
C ARG A 30 -3.41 -2.30 -18.27
N ILE A 31 -3.42 -3.35 -17.44
CA ILE A 31 -3.85 -3.28 -16.05
C ILE A 31 -2.63 -3.51 -15.15
N ASN A 32 -2.42 -2.62 -14.18
CA ASN A 32 -1.35 -2.70 -13.20
C ASN A 32 -1.88 -2.22 -11.84
N ALA A 33 -1.19 -2.57 -10.77
CA ALA A 33 -1.45 -2.04 -9.43
C ALA A 33 -0.18 -1.49 -8.79
N ILE A 34 -0.38 -0.54 -7.88
CA ILE A 34 0.68 0.01 -7.04
C ILE A 34 0.40 -0.46 -5.61
N ALA A 35 1.43 -1.05 -4.98
CA ALA A 35 1.41 -1.40 -3.57
C ALA A 35 2.18 -0.33 -2.77
N PRO A 36 1.51 0.76 -2.34
CA PRO A 36 2.18 1.80 -1.57
C PRO A 36 2.54 1.30 -0.17
N THR A 37 3.66 1.82 0.34
CA THR A 37 3.97 1.73 1.77
C THR A 37 3.08 2.69 2.58
N ILE A 38 3.26 2.72 3.91
CA ILE A 38 2.54 3.68 4.75
C ILE A 38 2.78 5.10 4.25
N THR A 39 1.69 5.86 4.13
CA THR A 39 1.72 7.23 3.63
C THR A 39 0.91 8.09 4.60
N ASN A 40 1.32 9.34 4.81
CA ASN A 40 0.64 10.27 5.71
C ASN A 40 -0.78 10.58 5.20
N THR A 41 -1.76 9.84 5.71
CA THR A 41 -3.18 9.86 5.30
C THR A 41 -4.05 9.64 6.52
N ASP A 42 -5.33 9.99 6.42
CA ASP A 42 -6.28 9.84 7.53
C ASP A 42 -6.44 8.37 7.95
N LEU A 43 -6.30 7.42 7.01
CA LEU A 43 -6.28 5.98 7.28
C LEU A 43 -5.09 5.55 8.15
N ALA A 44 -3.93 6.17 7.95
CA ALA A 44 -2.71 5.85 8.66
C ALA A 44 -2.54 6.63 9.98
N SER A 45 -3.44 7.57 10.30
CA SER A 45 -3.36 8.46 11.48
C SER A 45 -3.14 7.72 12.81
N LYS A 46 -3.81 6.58 13.01
CA LYS A 46 -3.66 5.75 14.22
C LYS A 46 -2.29 5.09 14.34
N ILE A 47 -1.62 4.86 13.22
CA ILE A 47 -0.27 4.27 13.16
C ILE A 47 0.77 5.36 13.30
N LEU A 48 0.62 6.46 12.54
CA LEU A 48 1.50 7.62 12.51
C LEU A 48 1.17 8.62 13.64
N ARG A 49 0.91 8.09 14.83
CA ARG A 49 0.38 8.86 15.98
C ARG A 49 1.43 9.68 16.73
N ASN A 50 2.71 9.37 16.57
CA ASN A 50 3.80 10.08 17.25
C ASN A 50 5.10 10.02 16.43
N GLU A 51 6.03 10.93 16.75
CA GLU A 51 7.29 11.10 16.04
C GLU A 51 8.17 9.86 16.11
N LYS A 52 8.22 9.18 17.26
CA LYS A 52 9.02 7.97 17.44
C LYS A 52 8.61 6.83 16.50
N VAL A 53 7.31 6.62 16.26
CA VAL A 53 6.84 5.59 15.32
C VAL A 53 7.21 5.98 13.89
N ILE A 54 7.10 7.26 13.55
CA ILE A 54 7.47 7.77 12.22
C ILE A 54 8.96 7.57 11.96
N GLU A 55 9.81 7.93 12.92
CA GLU A 55 11.26 7.81 12.83
C GLU A 55 11.71 6.34 12.68
N ASN A 56 11.18 5.44 13.51
CA ASN A 56 11.41 4.00 13.37
C ASN A 56 10.99 3.45 12.00
N MET A 57 9.89 3.95 11.43
CA MET A 57 9.48 3.57 10.08
C MET A 57 10.45 4.12 9.04
N ILE A 58 10.86 5.37 9.14
CA ILE A 58 11.84 5.99 8.24
C ILE A 58 13.16 5.20 8.25
N GLU A 59 13.64 4.79 9.42
CA GLU A 59 14.85 3.98 9.53
C GLU A 59 14.72 2.61 8.86
N ARG A 60 13.55 1.98 8.93
CA ARG A 60 13.29 0.70 8.25
C ARG A 60 13.16 0.83 6.73
N HIS A 61 12.86 2.01 6.22
CA HIS A 61 12.79 2.23 4.77
C HIS A 61 14.20 2.45 4.21
N PRO A 62 14.59 1.73 3.14
CA PRO A 62 15.92 1.89 2.53
C PRO A 62 16.24 3.33 2.10
N LEU A 63 15.23 4.08 1.64
CA LEU A 63 15.37 5.45 1.17
C LEU A 63 15.42 6.50 2.29
N LYS A 64 15.28 6.09 3.57
CA LYS A 64 15.28 6.98 4.75
C LYS A 64 14.34 8.18 4.62
N LYS A 65 13.19 7.98 3.96
CA LYS A 65 12.17 8.99 3.72
C LYS A 65 10.78 8.40 3.93
N SER A 66 9.88 9.18 4.49
CA SER A 66 8.44 8.86 4.55
C SER A 66 7.73 9.40 3.30
N PHE A 67 6.83 8.60 2.72
CA PHE A 67 6.02 9.07 1.58
C PHE A 67 5.00 10.10 2.06
N ARG A 68 5.01 11.27 1.41
CA ARG A 68 3.99 12.31 1.58
C ARG A 68 2.74 11.94 0.78
N ARG A 69 1.59 12.40 1.27
CA ARG A 69 0.30 12.29 0.56
C ARG A 69 0.50 12.79 -0.88
N MET A 70 0.25 11.91 -1.86
CA MET A 70 0.11 12.34 -3.25
C MET A 70 -1.09 13.29 -3.29
N LYS A 71 -0.84 14.53 -3.71
CA LYS A 71 -1.89 15.52 -3.96
C LYS A 71 -2.75 15.08 -5.14
#